data_AF-A0A3N5H4T0-F1
#
_entry.id   AF-A0A3N5H4T0-F1
#
_cell.length_a   1.000
_cell.length_b   1.000
_cell.length_c   1.000
_cell.angle_alpha   90.00
_cell.angle_beta   90.00
_cell.angle_gamma   90.00
#
_symmetry.space_group_name_H-M   'P 1'
#
loop_
_entity.id
_entity.type
_entity.pdbx_description
1 polymer ?
#
loop_
_entity_poly.entity_id
_entity_poly.type
_entity_poly.pdbx_seq_one_letter_code
_entity_poly.pdbx_strand_id
1 'polypeptide(L)'
;MPTERLLRLLQFGDSMLPVGSFTFSNGLESAIARGLVHDLPSLRSFLDTIARQAVGCDGIALLAAHRGALAGDLARVIDCDRALHARKLNVEMRSMSLRMGRKLAELSQRVHPQPLTELWLSEVRAEHTPGLYPVGLALVLAGLGASEEEAFAVHHYGVLSMVLGAALRLMKVSHLETQSLLFELNATVSDDYRSVAGATLEDMAGFAPLLDVLAACHVSSQVRLFMS
;
A
#
# COMPACT_ATOMS: atom_id res chain seq x y z
N MET A 1 -16.17 2.35 21.34
CA MET A 1 -15.07 2.69 22.28
C MET A 1 -13.85 3.11 21.46
N PRO A 2 -13.26 4.31 21.67
CA PRO A 2 -12.10 4.79 20.90
C PRO A 2 -10.89 3.85 20.94
N THR A 3 -10.65 3.21 22.09
CA THR A 3 -9.51 2.30 22.30
C THR A 3 -9.61 1.02 21.49
N GLU A 4 -10.78 0.36 21.46
CA GLU A 4 -10.99 -0.84 20.65
C GLU A 4 -10.82 -0.56 19.15
N ARG A 5 -11.29 0.61 18.70
CA ARG A 5 -11.11 1.07 17.32
C ARG A 5 -9.63 1.20 17.00
N LEU A 6 -8.87 1.90 17.84
CA LEU A 6 -7.42 2.03 17.67
C LEU A 6 -6.74 0.67 17.57
N LEU A 7 -7.06 -0.28 18.46
CA LEU A 7 -6.49 -1.63 18.41
C LEU A 7 -6.81 -2.37 17.10
N ARG A 8 -8.01 -2.17 16.54
CA ARG A 8 -8.38 -2.74 15.23
C ARG A 8 -7.62 -2.07 14.09
N LEU A 9 -7.43 -0.75 14.12
CA LEU A 9 -6.60 -0.06 13.12
C LEU A 9 -5.15 -0.56 13.17
N LEU A 10 -4.60 -0.72 14.38
CA LEU A 10 -3.27 -1.31 14.56
C LEU A 10 -3.19 -2.73 14.01
N GLN A 11 -4.19 -3.58 14.29
CA GLN A 11 -4.24 -4.95 13.76
C GLN A 11 -4.23 -4.98 12.22
N PHE A 12 -5.03 -4.14 11.56
CA PHE A 12 -5.10 -4.09 10.10
C PHE A 12 -3.93 -3.35 9.44
N GLY A 13 -3.19 -2.54 10.20
CA GLY A 13 -1.92 -1.93 9.80
C GLY A 13 -0.68 -2.72 10.17
N ASP A 14 -0.82 -3.83 10.90
CA ASP A 14 0.30 -4.65 11.36
C ASP A 14 0.94 -5.38 10.19
N SER A 15 2.28 -5.33 10.15
CA SER A 15 3.07 -6.16 9.24
C SER A 15 2.69 -7.65 9.33
N MET A 16 2.39 -8.16 10.54
CA MET A 16 2.06 -9.57 10.81
C MET A 16 0.69 -10.00 10.28
N LEU A 17 -0.12 -9.08 9.75
CA LEU A 17 -1.38 -9.41 9.13
C LEU A 17 -1.14 -10.37 7.94
N PRO A 18 -1.82 -11.53 7.86
CA PRO A 18 -1.48 -12.62 6.92
C PRO A 18 -1.93 -12.36 5.47
N VAL A 19 -1.76 -11.13 4.98
CA VAL A 19 -2.04 -10.71 3.60
C VAL A 19 -0.86 -10.93 2.65
N GLY A 20 0.32 -11.22 3.19
CA GLY A 20 1.52 -11.62 2.44
C GLY A 20 2.53 -10.50 2.15
N SER A 21 2.36 -9.30 2.71
CA SER A 21 3.24 -8.13 2.48
C SER A 21 4.74 -8.41 2.63
N PHE A 22 5.15 -9.34 3.49
CA PHE A 22 6.57 -9.65 3.76
C PHE A 22 7.39 -10.21 2.57
N THR A 23 6.74 -10.69 1.51
CA THR A 23 7.44 -11.32 0.37
C THR A 23 7.87 -10.34 -0.71
N PHE A 24 7.71 -9.03 -0.47
CA PHE A 24 7.85 -7.99 -1.48
C PHE A 24 8.89 -6.94 -1.07
N SER A 25 9.78 -6.58 -2.01
CA SER A 25 10.87 -5.61 -1.79
C SER A 25 10.54 -4.21 -2.31
N ASN A 26 9.44 -4.05 -3.07
CA ASN A 26 9.09 -2.82 -3.77
C ASN A 26 10.18 -2.30 -4.71
N GLY A 27 10.90 -3.22 -5.37
CA GLY A 27 12.03 -2.89 -6.25
C GLY A 27 13.32 -2.55 -5.50
N LEU A 28 13.35 -2.65 -4.16
CA LEU A 28 14.57 -2.45 -3.37
C LEU A 28 15.67 -3.44 -3.76
N GLU A 29 15.33 -4.70 -4.02
CA GLU A 29 16.30 -5.71 -4.46
C GLU A 29 17.00 -5.28 -5.77
N SER A 30 16.22 -4.79 -6.75
CA SER A 30 16.75 -4.22 -8.00
C SER A 30 17.59 -2.96 -7.77
N ALA A 31 17.13 -2.06 -6.88
CA ALA A 31 17.84 -0.83 -6.56
C ALA A 31 19.21 -1.11 -5.95
N ILE A 32 19.31 -2.12 -5.09
CA ILE A 32 20.57 -2.58 -4.51
C ILE A 32 21.45 -3.24 -5.57
N ALA A 33 20.90 -4.15 -6.38
CA ALA A 33 21.66 -4.84 -7.43
C ALA A 33 22.26 -3.88 -8.46
N ARG A 34 21.64 -2.72 -8.68
CA ARG A 34 22.13 -1.65 -9.57
C ARG A 34 22.97 -0.59 -8.87
N GLY A 35 23.23 -0.74 -7.57
CA GLY A 35 24.03 0.20 -6.78
C GLY A 35 23.37 1.57 -6.56
N LEU A 36 22.04 1.67 -6.69
CA LEU A 36 21.29 2.90 -6.37
C LEU A 36 21.00 3.02 -4.87
N VAL A 37 20.90 1.88 -4.19
CA VAL A 37 20.75 1.80 -2.73
C VAL A 37 21.89 0.95 -2.19
N HIS A 38 22.76 1.54 -1.38
CA HIS A 38 23.97 0.89 -0.87
C HIS A 38 24.32 1.26 0.58
N ASP A 39 23.64 2.24 1.16
CA ASP A 39 23.84 2.71 2.53
C ASP A 39 22.54 3.32 3.10
N LEU A 40 22.58 3.78 4.35
CA LEU A 40 21.41 4.34 5.01
C LEU A 40 20.88 5.63 4.33
N PRO A 41 21.72 6.60 3.91
CA PRO A 41 21.25 7.77 3.16
C PRO A 41 20.56 7.43 1.83
N SER A 42 21.11 6.50 1.04
CA SER A 42 20.49 6.08 -0.22
C SER A 42 19.18 5.30 0.01
N LEU A 43 19.10 4.49 1.08
CA LEU A 43 17.85 3.85 1.49
C LEU A 43 16.78 4.89 1.89
N ARG A 44 17.15 5.92 2.64
CA ARG A 44 16.24 7.03 2.99
C ARG A 44 15.71 7.72 1.74
N SER A 45 16.57 8.06 0.78
CA SER A 45 16.16 8.66 -0.49
C SER A 45 15.23 7.75 -1.31
N PHE A 46 15.46 6.43 -1.25
CA PHE A 46 14.59 5.46 -1.90
C PHE A 46 13.20 5.43 -1.23
N LEU A 47 13.15 5.40 0.11
CA LEU A 47 11.90 5.44 0.87
C LEU A 47 11.10 6.73 0.60
N ASP A 48 11.76 7.88 0.51
CA ASP A 48 11.12 9.15 0.13
C ASP A 48 10.44 9.05 -1.25
N THR A 49 11.10 8.38 -2.20
CA THR A 49 10.56 8.18 -3.55
C THR A 49 9.35 7.24 -3.53
N ILE A 50 9.46 6.13 -2.79
CA ILE A 50 8.35 5.19 -2.58
C ILE A 50 7.15 5.90 -1.92
N ALA A 51 7.39 6.68 -0.87
CA ALA A 51 6.35 7.41 -0.15
C ALA A 51 5.60 8.35 -1.10
N ARG A 52 6.31 9.21 -1.83
CA ARG A 52 5.70 10.16 -2.79
C ARG A 52 4.89 9.45 -3.86
N GLN A 53 5.39 8.34 -4.41
CA GLN A 53 4.68 7.53 -5.40
C GLN A 53 3.41 6.90 -4.81
N ALA A 54 3.47 6.41 -3.57
CA ALA A 54 2.32 5.86 -2.88
C ALA A 54 1.28 6.95 -2.57
N VAL A 55 1.68 8.14 -2.12
CA VAL A 55 0.80 9.28 -1.82
C VAL A 55 0.00 9.70 -3.05
N GLY A 56 0.67 9.92 -4.18
CA GLY A 56 0.06 10.44 -5.42
C GLY A 56 -0.74 9.42 -6.25
N CYS A 57 -0.73 8.14 -5.89
CA CYS A 57 -1.45 7.10 -6.63
C CYS A 57 -2.30 6.23 -5.70
N ASP A 58 -1.66 5.35 -4.92
CA ASP A 58 -2.35 4.44 -4.00
C ASP A 58 -3.15 5.20 -2.92
N GLY A 59 -2.59 6.30 -2.42
CA GLY A 59 -3.21 7.20 -1.45
C GLY A 59 -4.50 7.82 -1.98
N ILE A 60 -4.47 8.42 -3.18
CA ILE A 60 -5.67 9.00 -3.81
C ILE A 60 -6.77 7.95 -4.03
N ALA A 61 -6.41 6.76 -4.54
CA ALA A 61 -7.37 5.68 -4.71
C ALA A 61 -7.97 5.22 -3.37
N LEU A 62 -7.15 5.13 -2.32
CA LEU A 62 -7.61 4.79 -0.97
C LEU A 62 -8.57 5.84 -0.42
N LEU A 63 -8.28 7.14 -0.55
CA LEU A 63 -9.18 8.20 -0.09
C LEU A 63 -10.51 8.16 -0.85
N ALA A 64 -10.45 8.02 -2.17
CA ALA A 64 -11.64 7.97 -3.02
C ALA A 64 -12.52 6.73 -2.72
N ALA A 65 -11.90 5.58 -2.48
CA ALA A 65 -12.58 4.35 -2.07
C ALA A 65 -13.14 4.43 -0.64
N HIS A 66 -12.44 5.09 0.29
CA HIS A 66 -12.91 5.30 1.67
C HIS A 66 -14.17 6.17 1.68
N ARG A 67 -14.18 7.26 0.91
CA ARG A 67 -15.38 8.09 0.69
C ARG A 67 -16.53 7.29 0.08
N GLY A 68 -16.24 6.47 -0.94
CA GLY A 68 -17.21 5.55 -1.52
C GLY A 68 -17.78 4.57 -0.49
N ALA A 69 -16.92 4.08 0.40
CA ALA A 69 -17.31 3.18 1.48
C ALA A 69 -18.30 3.82 2.44
N LEU A 70 -18.00 5.03 2.91
CA LEU A 70 -18.88 5.79 3.80
C LEU A 70 -20.21 6.16 3.14
N ALA A 71 -20.22 6.36 1.82
CA ALA A 71 -21.42 6.64 1.04
C ALA A 71 -22.23 5.38 0.67
N GLY A 72 -21.69 4.17 0.89
CA GLY A 72 -22.30 2.92 0.41
C GLY A 72 -22.29 2.78 -1.12
N ASP A 73 -21.38 3.48 -1.80
CA ASP A 73 -21.32 3.58 -3.26
C ASP A 73 -20.34 2.54 -3.83
N LEU A 74 -20.88 1.36 -4.16
CA LEU A 74 -20.09 0.28 -4.75
C LEU A 74 -19.52 0.64 -6.13
N ALA A 75 -20.26 1.41 -6.94
CA ALA A 75 -19.83 1.78 -8.28
C ALA A 75 -18.56 2.63 -8.21
N ARG A 76 -18.55 3.64 -7.33
CA ARG A 76 -17.37 4.46 -7.07
C ARG A 76 -16.18 3.63 -6.58
N VAL A 77 -16.41 2.64 -5.71
CA VAL A 77 -15.33 1.75 -5.23
C VAL A 77 -14.72 0.94 -6.37
N ILE A 78 -15.56 0.41 -7.28
CA ILE A 78 -15.11 -0.32 -8.48
C ILE A 78 -14.30 0.60 -9.40
N ASP A 79 -14.75 1.85 -9.60
CA ASP A 79 -14.04 2.83 -10.42
C ASP A 79 -12.65 3.15 -9.84
N CYS A 80 -12.54 3.29 -8.52
CA CYS A 80 -11.25 3.48 -7.84
C CYS A 80 -10.29 2.30 -8.08
N ASP A 81 -10.80 1.08 -7.97
CA ASP A 81 -10.03 -0.16 -8.15
C ASP A 81 -9.53 -0.31 -9.59
N ARG A 82 -10.39 -0.05 -10.58
CA ARG A 82 -10.02 -0.05 -11.99
C ARG A 82 -9.02 1.07 -12.32
N ALA A 83 -9.24 2.28 -11.81
CA ALA A 83 -8.35 3.42 -12.02
C ALA A 83 -6.95 3.18 -11.45
N LEU A 84 -6.86 2.54 -10.28
CA LEU A 84 -5.60 2.16 -9.66
C LEU A 84 -4.92 1.01 -10.43
N HIS A 85 -5.68 0.01 -10.86
CA HIS A 85 -5.14 -1.10 -11.64
C HIS A 85 -4.49 -0.65 -12.95
N ALA A 86 -5.15 0.25 -13.66
CA ALA A 86 -4.65 0.81 -14.92
C ALA A 86 -3.34 1.59 -14.75
N ARG A 87 -3.05 2.10 -13.53
CA ARG A 87 -1.86 2.90 -13.22
C ARG A 87 -0.73 2.11 -12.55
N LYS A 88 -0.96 0.87 -12.12
CA LYS A 88 0.10 -0.01 -11.61
C LYS A 88 0.76 -0.77 -12.77
N LEU A 89 1.78 -0.18 -13.39
CA LEU A 89 2.44 -0.74 -14.58
C LEU A 89 3.29 -1.98 -14.28
N ASN A 90 4.01 -1.98 -13.16
CA ASN A 90 4.82 -3.12 -12.70
C ASN A 90 3.93 -4.35 -12.44
N VAL A 91 4.24 -5.46 -13.13
CA VAL A 91 3.46 -6.70 -13.11
C VAL A 91 3.52 -7.38 -11.73
N GLU A 92 4.69 -7.42 -11.12
CA GLU A 92 4.94 -7.98 -9.79
C GLU A 92 4.19 -7.19 -8.71
N MET A 93 4.32 -5.86 -8.70
CA MET A 93 3.59 -4.95 -7.80
C MET A 93 2.07 -5.12 -7.96
N ARG A 94 1.60 -5.17 -9.21
CA ARG A 94 0.18 -5.35 -9.52
C ARG A 94 -0.32 -6.70 -9.03
N SER A 95 0.35 -7.80 -9.39
CA SER A 95 0.00 -9.16 -8.94
C SER A 95 -0.04 -9.26 -7.41
N MET A 96 0.93 -8.66 -6.74
CA MET A 96 1.00 -8.68 -5.29
C MET A 96 -0.14 -7.90 -4.64
N SER A 97 -0.41 -6.69 -5.14
CA SER A 97 -1.49 -5.85 -4.62
C SER A 97 -2.87 -6.51 -4.78
N LEU A 98 -3.11 -7.22 -5.88
CA LEU A 98 -4.35 -8.00 -6.09
C LEU A 98 -4.48 -9.14 -5.08
N ARG A 99 -3.40 -9.89 -4.86
CA ARG A 99 -3.37 -10.99 -3.89
C ARG A 99 -3.61 -10.50 -2.47
N MET A 100 -2.97 -9.40 -2.08
CA MET A 100 -3.12 -8.77 -0.77
C MET A 100 -4.55 -8.26 -0.57
N GLY A 101 -5.12 -7.56 -1.56
CA GLY A 101 -6.48 -7.01 -1.46
C GLY A 101 -7.53 -8.09 -1.28
N ARG A 102 -7.46 -9.17 -2.06
CA ARG A 102 -8.36 -10.33 -1.89
C ARG A 102 -8.25 -10.95 -0.50
N LYS A 103 -7.03 -11.26 -0.05
CA LYS A 103 -6.80 -11.86 1.28
C LYS A 103 -7.26 -10.95 2.42
N LEU A 104 -7.02 -9.65 2.29
CA LEU A 104 -7.45 -8.66 3.28
C LEU A 104 -8.97 -8.65 3.40
N ALA A 105 -9.68 -8.60 2.27
CA ALA A 105 -11.14 -8.62 2.28
C ALA A 105 -11.69 -9.93 2.85
N GLU A 106 -11.17 -11.09 2.45
CA GLU A 106 -11.55 -12.39 3.00
C GLU A 106 -11.34 -12.47 4.52
N LEU A 107 -10.17 -12.01 5.01
CA LEU A 107 -9.88 -11.96 6.44
C LEU A 107 -10.84 -11.00 7.15
N SER A 108 -11.09 -9.83 6.59
CA SER A 108 -11.99 -8.83 7.18
C SER A 108 -13.41 -9.38 7.34
N GLN A 109 -13.92 -10.11 6.34
CA GLN A 109 -15.25 -10.73 6.41
C GLN A 109 -15.33 -11.83 7.47
N ARG A 110 -14.21 -12.48 7.79
CA ARG A 110 -14.16 -13.47 8.86
C ARG A 110 -14.20 -12.85 10.26
N VAL A 111 -13.57 -11.70 10.46
CA VAL A 111 -13.39 -11.10 11.80
C VAL A 111 -14.33 -9.93 12.08
N HIS A 112 -14.77 -9.23 11.04
CA HIS A 112 -15.65 -8.07 11.11
C HIS A 112 -16.42 -7.90 9.78
N PRO A 113 -17.49 -8.68 9.56
CA PRO A 113 -18.29 -8.62 8.33
C PRO A 113 -18.80 -7.21 8.04
N GLN A 114 -18.64 -6.76 6.80
CA GLN A 114 -19.11 -5.45 6.33
C GLN A 114 -19.83 -5.63 4.99
N PRO A 115 -21.08 -5.15 4.84
CA PRO A 115 -21.88 -5.41 3.64
C PRO A 115 -21.20 -4.96 2.34
N LEU A 116 -20.68 -3.74 2.31
CA LEU A 116 -20.06 -3.19 1.10
C LEU A 116 -18.77 -3.93 0.72
N THR A 117 -17.97 -4.32 1.72
CA THR A 117 -16.75 -5.11 1.51
C THR A 117 -17.08 -6.51 0.96
N GLU A 118 -18.20 -7.13 1.35
CA GLU A 118 -18.64 -8.43 0.81
C GLU A 118 -19.14 -8.29 -0.63
N LEU A 119 -19.89 -7.21 -0.93
CA LEU A 119 -20.32 -6.90 -2.30
C LEU A 119 -19.11 -6.69 -3.21
N TRP A 120 -18.14 -5.88 -2.78
CA TRP A 120 -16.91 -5.67 -3.54
C TRP A 120 -16.12 -6.97 -3.71
N LEU A 121 -15.98 -7.79 -2.66
CA LEU A 121 -15.31 -9.09 -2.76
C LEU A 121 -16.02 -10.05 -3.73
N SER A 122 -17.35 -9.97 -3.83
CA SER A 122 -18.14 -10.72 -4.81
C SER A 122 -17.83 -10.27 -6.24
N GLU A 123 -17.75 -8.96 -6.49
CA GLU A 123 -17.33 -8.42 -7.80
C GLU A 123 -15.88 -8.81 -8.15
N VAL A 124 -15.00 -8.89 -7.15
CA VAL A 124 -13.60 -9.36 -7.30
C VAL A 124 -13.54 -10.87 -7.61
N ARG A 125 -14.48 -11.67 -7.09
CA ARG A 125 -14.60 -13.11 -7.42
C ARG A 125 -15.24 -13.33 -8.80
N ALA A 126 -16.13 -12.44 -9.21
CA ALA A 126 -16.74 -12.43 -10.54
C ALA A 126 -15.84 -11.80 -11.62
N GLU A 127 -14.63 -11.36 -11.25
CA GLU A 127 -13.66 -10.70 -12.15
C GLU A 127 -14.18 -9.39 -12.79
N HIS A 128 -15.21 -8.78 -12.21
CA HIS A 128 -15.72 -7.47 -12.65
C HIS A 128 -14.86 -6.31 -12.16
N THR A 129 -14.10 -6.50 -11.09
CA THR A 129 -13.12 -5.54 -10.57
C THR A 129 -11.85 -6.25 -10.08
N PRO A 130 -10.66 -5.61 -10.16
CA PRO A 130 -9.39 -6.30 -9.92
C PRO A 130 -9.16 -6.80 -8.48
N GLY A 131 -9.48 -6.01 -7.46
CA GLY A 131 -9.30 -6.38 -6.05
C GLY A 131 -8.02 -5.87 -5.39
N LEU A 132 -7.61 -4.62 -5.63
CA LEU A 132 -6.34 -4.09 -5.14
C LEU A 132 -6.33 -3.77 -3.64
N TYR A 133 -5.15 -3.93 -3.02
CA TYR A 133 -4.97 -3.76 -1.58
C TYR A 133 -5.38 -2.37 -1.03
N PRO A 134 -5.01 -1.23 -1.63
CA PRO A 134 -5.41 0.08 -1.10
C PRO A 134 -6.93 0.27 -1.07
N VAL A 135 -7.66 -0.28 -2.05
CA VAL A 135 -9.14 -0.22 -2.10
C VAL A 135 -9.75 -1.12 -1.03
N GLY A 136 -9.28 -2.37 -0.92
CA GLY A 136 -9.74 -3.27 0.14
C GLY A 136 -9.47 -2.70 1.55
N LEU A 137 -8.31 -2.08 1.75
CA LEU A 137 -7.95 -1.42 3.01
C LEU A 137 -8.86 -0.23 3.30
N ALA A 138 -9.17 0.59 2.30
CA ALA A 138 -10.10 1.71 2.45
C ALA A 138 -11.48 1.25 2.95
N LEU A 139 -12.04 0.20 2.33
CA LEU A 139 -13.33 -0.38 2.71
C LEU A 139 -13.31 -0.88 4.16
N VAL A 140 -12.30 -1.68 4.50
CA VAL A 140 -12.17 -2.28 5.83
C VAL A 140 -12.05 -1.20 6.91
N LEU A 141 -11.16 -0.23 6.72
CA LEU A 141 -10.92 0.82 7.70
C LEU A 141 -12.12 1.77 7.83
N ALA A 142 -12.81 2.10 6.73
CA ALA A 142 -14.06 2.86 6.78
C ALA A 142 -15.13 2.13 7.62
N GLY A 143 -15.33 0.83 7.41
CA GLY A 143 -16.30 0.06 8.19
C GLY A 143 -15.86 -0.21 9.65
N LEU A 144 -14.58 0.03 9.99
CA LEU A 144 -14.10 0.08 11.37
C LEU A 144 -14.26 1.47 12.03
N GLY A 145 -14.74 2.46 11.28
CA GLY A 145 -14.91 3.84 11.73
C GLY A 145 -13.62 4.66 11.77
N ALA A 146 -12.63 4.31 10.95
CA ALA A 146 -11.45 5.16 10.73
C ALA A 146 -11.86 6.45 10.03
N SER A 147 -11.28 7.58 10.46
CA SER A 147 -11.27 8.78 9.64
C SER A 147 -10.48 8.51 8.35
N GLU A 148 -10.69 9.35 7.35
CA GLU A 148 -9.95 9.27 6.10
C GLU A 148 -8.43 9.44 6.30
N GLU A 149 -8.03 10.38 7.18
CA GLU A 149 -6.61 10.61 7.53
C GLU A 149 -6.00 9.41 8.26
N GLU A 150 -6.74 8.75 9.16
CA GLU A 150 -6.28 7.52 9.82
C GLU A 150 -6.11 6.38 8.83
N ALA A 151 -7.04 6.23 7.86
CA ALA A 151 -6.93 5.21 6.82
C ALA A 151 -5.70 5.45 5.93
N PHE A 152 -5.46 6.71 5.57
CA PHE A 152 -4.25 7.12 4.83
C PHE A 152 -2.98 6.81 5.62
N ALA A 153 -2.95 7.15 6.92
CA ALA A 153 -1.79 6.91 7.78
C ALA A 153 -1.45 5.42 7.93
N VAL A 154 -2.46 4.56 8.09
CA VAL A 154 -2.27 3.09 8.14
C VAL A 154 -1.64 2.58 6.83
N HIS A 155 -2.12 3.05 5.69
CA HIS A 155 -1.56 2.69 4.39
C HIS A 155 -0.11 3.17 4.22
N HIS A 156 0.14 4.45 4.51
CA HIS A 156 1.48 5.05 4.42
C HIS A 156 2.50 4.31 5.29
N TYR A 157 2.13 4.05 6.55
CA TYR A 157 2.94 3.25 7.48
C TYR A 157 3.24 1.84 6.92
N GLY A 158 2.23 1.17 6.36
CA GLY A 158 2.36 -0.17 5.80
C GLY A 158 3.35 -0.24 4.63
N VAL A 159 3.30 0.75 3.73
CA VAL A 159 4.23 0.86 2.59
C VAL A 159 5.67 0.99 3.06
N LEU A 160 5.95 1.90 3.99
CA LEU A 160 7.31 2.13 4.51
C LEU A 160 7.82 0.91 5.30
N SER A 161 6.98 0.35 6.17
CA SER A 161 7.32 -0.81 7.00
C SER A 161 7.67 -2.04 6.15
N MET A 162 6.97 -2.24 5.03
CA MET A 162 7.25 -3.30 4.07
C MET A 162 8.67 -3.17 3.48
N VAL A 163 9.03 -1.97 2.99
CA VAL A 163 10.35 -1.74 2.38
C VAL A 163 11.47 -1.84 3.42
N LEU A 164 11.28 -1.29 4.62
CA LEU A 164 12.26 -1.41 5.71
C LEU A 164 12.44 -2.86 6.17
N GLY A 165 11.36 -3.65 6.20
CA GLY A 165 11.42 -5.09 6.46
C GLY A 165 12.20 -5.86 5.39
N ALA A 166 12.18 -5.42 4.13
CA ALA A 166 13.05 -5.95 3.08
C ALA A 166 14.51 -5.48 3.27
N ALA A 167 14.75 -4.21 3.62
CA ALA A 167 16.07 -3.66 3.84
C ALA A 167 16.86 -4.43 4.92
N LEU A 168 16.21 -4.82 6.03
CA LEU A 168 16.83 -5.64 7.08
C LEU A 168 17.35 -7.00 6.60
N ARG A 169 16.81 -7.52 5.49
CA ARG A 169 17.21 -8.80 4.89
C ARG A 169 18.23 -8.64 3.77
N LEU A 170 18.24 -7.48 3.11
CA LEU A 170 19.03 -7.22 1.90
C LEU A 170 20.29 -6.37 2.14
N MET A 171 20.32 -5.59 3.23
CA MET A 171 21.37 -4.61 3.51
C MET A 171 21.98 -4.82 4.89
N LYS A 172 23.17 -4.25 5.10
CA LYS A 172 23.81 -4.17 6.43
C LYS A 172 23.26 -2.95 7.19
N VAL A 173 21.98 -2.98 7.54
CA VAL A 173 21.31 -1.97 8.37
C VAL A 173 20.76 -2.61 9.63
N SER A 174 20.75 -1.87 10.74
CA SER A 174 20.26 -2.32 12.04
C SER A 174 18.78 -2.05 12.22
N HIS A 175 18.15 -2.80 13.13
CA HIS A 175 16.77 -2.52 13.55
C HIS A 175 16.60 -1.09 14.09
N LEU A 176 17.57 -0.57 14.85
CA LEU A 176 17.50 0.80 15.37
C LEU A 176 17.53 1.86 14.26
N GLU A 177 18.37 1.68 13.24
CA GLU A 177 18.41 2.59 12.08
C GLU A 177 17.10 2.55 11.30
N THR A 178 16.55 1.37 11.04
CA THR A 178 15.27 1.24 10.32
C THR A 178 14.09 1.83 11.09
N GLN A 179 14.03 1.66 12.41
CA GLN A 179 12.99 2.27 13.24
C GLN A 179 13.15 3.79 13.35
N SER A 180 14.38 4.30 13.37
CA SER A 180 14.65 5.74 13.35
C SER A 180 14.18 6.38 12.04
N LEU A 181 14.47 5.74 10.89
CA LEU A 181 13.97 6.18 9.58
C LEU A 181 12.44 6.16 9.51
N LEU A 182 11.81 5.08 10.00
CA LEU A 182 10.35 4.96 10.01
C LEU A 182 9.70 6.09 10.84
N PHE A 183 10.27 6.41 12.00
CA PHE A 183 9.79 7.50 12.84
C PHE A 183 9.91 8.86 12.13
N GLU A 184 11.05 9.14 11.49
CA GLU A 184 11.28 10.38 10.75
C GLU A 184 10.31 10.54 9.57
N LEU A 185 10.16 9.51 8.74
CA LEU A 185 9.32 9.56 7.53
C LEU A 185 7.83 9.73 7.88
N ASN A 186 7.36 9.03 8.91
CA ASN A 186 5.96 9.14 9.34
C ASN A 186 5.62 10.53 9.92
N ALA A 187 6.60 11.36 10.29
CA ALA A 187 6.34 12.72 10.75
C ALA A 187 5.69 13.62 9.67
N THR A 188 5.80 13.23 8.40
CA THR A 188 5.26 13.97 7.25
C THR A 188 3.84 13.53 6.85
N VAL A 189 3.29 12.48 7.48
CA VAL A 189 2.06 11.81 7.02
C VAL A 189 0.84 12.75 6.93
N SER A 190 0.71 13.69 7.87
CA SER A 190 -0.39 14.66 7.85
C SER A 190 -0.24 15.71 6.74
N ASP A 191 0.99 16.10 6.39
CA ASP A 191 1.25 16.99 5.25
C ASP A 191 0.98 16.26 3.93
N ASP A 192 1.44 15.01 3.82
CA ASP A 192 1.17 14.15 2.68
C ASP A 192 -0.32 13.94 2.48
N TYR A 193 -1.08 13.64 3.56
CA TYR A 193 -2.53 13.54 3.50
C TYR A 193 -3.16 14.84 2.98
N ARG A 194 -2.82 15.99 3.58
CA ARG A 194 -3.34 17.30 3.15
C ARG A 194 -3.05 17.60 1.69
N SER A 195 -1.91 17.17 1.16
CA SER A 195 -1.52 17.40 -0.23
C SER A 195 -2.43 16.69 -1.25
N VAL A 196 -3.06 15.57 -0.86
CA VAL A 196 -3.93 14.77 -1.74
C VAL A 196 -5.38 14.65 -1.26
N ALA A 197 -5.72 15.22 -0.11
CA ALA A 197 -7.08 15.16 0.43
C ALA A 197 -8.12 15.71 -0.55
N GLY A 198 -7.80 16.79 -1.28
CA GLY A 198 -8.70 17.35 -2.30
C GLY A 198 -8.67 16.65 -3.66
N ALA A 199 -7.78 15.69 -3.87
CA ALA A 199 -7.52 15.11 -5.18
C ALA A 199 -8.62 14.14 -5.63
N THR A 200 -8.75 14.02 -6.95
CA THR A 200 -9.67 13.12 -7.65
C THR A 200 -8.91 11.99 -8.35
N LEU A 201 -9.64 11.02 -8.90
CA LEU A 201 -9.03 9.91 -9.66
C LEU A 201 -8.27 10.40 -10.92
N GLU A 202 -8.58 11.60 -11.43
CA GLU A 202 -7.89 12.20 -12.57
C GLU A 202 -6.50 12.73 -12.18
N ASP A 203 -6.34 13.17 -10.93
CA ASP A 203 -5.08 13.68 -10.38
C ASP A 203 -4.09 12.57 -10.01
N MET A 204 -4.51 11.30 -10.11
CA MET A 204 -3.65 10.16 -9.83
C MET A 204 -2.43 10.15 -10.75
N ALA A 205 -1.27 10.42 -10.16
CA ALA A 205 0.03 10.41 -10.81
C ALA A 205 0.94 9.40 -10.13
N GLY A 206 1.34 8.37 -10.87
CA GLY A 206 2.36 7.40 -10.46
C GLY A 206 3.74 7.71 -11.03
N PHE A 207 4.07 8.98 -11.30
CA PHE A 207 5.29 9.32 -12.04
C PHE A 207 6.56 9.13 -11.18
N ALA A 208 7.07 7.91 -11.18
CA ALA A 208 8.36 7.53 -10.62
C ALA A 208 9.13 6.70 -11.66
N PRO A 209 9.59 7.32 -12.78
CA PRO A 209 10.13 6.60 -13.92
C PRO A 209 11.33 5.71 -13.57
N LEU A 210 12.11 6.08 -12.55
CA LEU A 210 13.21 5.26 -12.06
C LEU A 210 12.72 3.95 -11.41
N LEU A 211 11.63 3.98 -10.64
CA LEU A 211 11.04 2.78 -10.04
C LEU A 211 10.45 1.87 -11.11
N ASP A 212 9.81 2.43 -12.13
CA ASP A 212 9.27 1.66 -13.26
C ASP A 212 10.37 0.95 -14.07
N VAL A 213 11.53 1.60 -14.24
CA VAL A 213 12.71 0.98 -14.87
C VAL A 213 13.31 -0.12 -13.99
N LEU A 214 13.44 0.10 -12.68
CA LEU A 214 13.99 -0.89 -11.74
C LEU A 214 13.12 -2.13 -11.61
N ALA A 215 11.81 -1.93 -11.59
CA ALA A 215 10.79 -2.95 -11.71
C ALA A 215 10.99 -3.83 -12.95
N ALA A 216 11.03 -3.20 -14.13
CA ALA A 216 11.23 -3.90 -15.39
C ALA A 216 12.57 -4.66 -15.44
N CYS A 217 13.61 -4.14 -14.79
CA CYS A 217 14.90 -4.81 -14.69
C CYS A 217 14.87 -6.05 -13.78
N HIS A 218 14.05 -6.08 -12.72
CA HIS A 218 13.97 -7.23 -11.79
C HIS A 218 13.56 -8.52 -12.51
N VAL A 219 12.62 -8.40 -13.45
CA VAL A 219 12.07 -9.51 -14.26
C VAL A 219 13.17 -10.31 -14.98
N SER A 220 14.33 -9.69 -15.23
CA SER A 220 15.47 -10.29 -15.93
C SER A 220 16.61 -10.80 -15.02
N SER A 221 16.51 -10.65 -13.70
CA SER A 221 17.57 -11.07 -12.76
C SER A 221 17.64 -12.58 -12.56
N GLN A 222 18.87 -13.14 -12.55
CA GLN A 222 19.19 -14.57 -12.36
C GLN A 222 19.17 -15.04 -10.89
N VAL A 223 19.24 -14.12 -9.92
CA VAL A 223 19.14 -14.42 -8.48
C VAL A 223 18.02 -13.58 -7.88
N ARG A 224 17.09 -14.21 -7.16
CA ARG A 224 15.92 -13.56 -6.57
C ARG A 224 15.71 -14.06 -5.14
N LEU A 225 15.79 -13.14 -4.18
CA LEU A 225 15.41 -13.38 -2.79
C LEU A 225 13.96 -13.00 -2.53
N PHE A 226 13.38 -12.11 -3.35
CA PHE A 226 11.99 -11.67 -3.27
C PHE A 226 11.22 -12.01 -4.54
N MET A 227 9.89 -12.05 -4.42
CA MET A 227 9.00 -12.27 -5.57
C MET A 227 8.93 -11.04 -6.52
N SER A 228 9.76 -10.01 -6.29
CA SER A 228 9.64 -8.66 -6.88
C SER A 228 10.91 -7.84 -6.89
#